data_AF-A0A1E4HTA5-F1
#
_entry.id   AF-A0A1E4HTA5-F1
#
_cell.length_a   1.000
_cell.length_b   1.000
_cell.length_c   1.000
_cell.angle_alpha   90.00
_cell.angle_beta   90.00
_cell.angle_gamma   90.00
#
_symmetry.space_group_name_H-M   'P 1'
#
loop_
_entity.id
_entity.type
_entity.pdbx_description
1 polymer ?
#
loop_
_entity_poly.entity_id
_entity_poly.type
_entity_poly.pdbx_seq_one_letter_code
_entity_poly.pdbx_strand_id
1 'polypeptide(L)'
;MTEQDVTALRDEVAAGTIVTVWFTSAAVGVPTGGSAKIVAVGDVAEGDFIQVRPAGSRDTMFCSPNELTRTRPARKPAPSRQRPKPTAADDAPAAEEEAPVRSRRAAEPSAPTAAPEPPAQEKPPAPPAKKAPAPPAKKAPARPRKRAERPGPVTVGLSSTVDGDWAVEVRVGTKRVVPATPLPATEVAAVARSLPPAVAEVMTAALAEARRRQQERVAHLRAELDAAQRTLEQLGVD
;
A
#
# COMPACT_ATOMS: atom_id res chain seq x y z
N MET A 1 -11.59 24.39 -4.37
CA MET A 1 -12.01 24.23 -5.78
C MET A 1 -13.53 24.32 -5.82
N THR A 2 -14.18 24.77 -6.90
CA THR A 2 -15.66 24.91 -6.93
C THR A 2 -16.34 23.60 -7.34
N GLU A 3 -17.64 23.45 -7.08
CA GLU A 3 -18.42 22.25 -7.49
C GLU A 3 -18.42 22.04 -9.01
N GLN A 4 -18.45 23.13 -9.79
CA GLN A 4 -18.34 23.09 -11.24
C GLN A 4 -16.99 22.52 -11.69
N ASP A 5 -15.90 22.89 -11.01
CA ASP A 5 -14.58 22.31 -11.28
C ASP A 5 -14.55 20.81 -10.98
N VAL A 6 -15.17 20.38 -9.88
CA VAL A 6 -15.23 18.94 -9.51
C VAL A 6 -15.97 18.14 -10.57
N THR A 7 -17.06 18.71 -11.11
CA THR A 7 -17.84 18.09 -12.19
C THR A 7 -17.01 17.96 -13.47
N ALA A 8 -16.31 19.03 -13.86
CA ALA A 8 -15.41 19.00 -15.02
C ALA A 8 -14.25 17.98 -14.84
N LEU A 9 -13.68 17.88 -13.63
CA LEU A 9 -12.68 16.86 -13.30
C LEU A 9 -13.23 15.45 -13.50
N ARG A 10 -14.47 15.20 -13.09
CA ARG A 10 -15.11 13.89 -13.23
C ARG A 10 -15.23 13.50 -14.70
N ASP A 11 -15.68 14.43 -15.54
CA ASP A 11 -15.79 14.20 -16.99
C ASP A 11 -14.43 13.95 -17.64
N GLU A 12 -13.40 14.73 -17.26
CA GLU A 12 -12.03 14.57 -17.75
C GLU A 12 -11.43 13.21 -17.36
N VAL A 13 -11.62 12.78 -16.11
CA VAL A 13 -11.14 11.48 -15.61
C VAL A 13 -11.93 10.33 -16.23
N ALA A 14 -13.25 10.47 -16.43
CA ALA A 14 -14.07 9.49 -17.14
C ALA A 14 -13.67 9.37 -18.62
N ALA A 15 -13.22 10.47 -19.24
CA ALA A 15 -12.61 10.47 -20.57
C ALA A 15 -11.18 9.89 -20.60
N GLY A 16 -10.64 9.44 -19.46
CA GLY A 16 -9.31 8.86 -19.33
C GLY A 16 -8.16 9.89 -19.32
N THR A 17 -8.49 11.17 -19.12
CA THR A 17 -7.49 12.25 -19.07
C THR A 17 -6.84 12.30 -17.69
N ILE A 18 -5.51 12.37 -17.66
CA ILE A 18 -4.74 12.51 -16.42
C ILE A 18 -4.70 13.98 -16.02
N VAL A 19 -5.52 14.36 -15.04
CA VAL A 19 -5.59 15.73 -14.52
C VAL A 19 -4.59 15.90 -13.37
N THR A 20 -3.79 16.97 -13.43
CA THR A 20 -2.85 17.34 -12.36
C THR A 20 -3.46 18.44 -11.48
N VAL A 21 -3.40 18.26 -10.18
CA VAL A 21 -3.83 19.21 -9.15
C VAL A 21 -2.72 19.46 -8.16
N TRP A 22 -2.87 20.50 -7.34
CA TRP A 22 -1.93 20.85 -6.28
C TRP A 22 -2.63 20.89 -4.92
N PHE A 23 -1.92 20.47 -3.88
CA PHE A 23 -2.37 20.53 -2.50
C PHE A 23 -2.35 21.96 -1.97
N THR A 24 -3.42 22.36 -1.30
CA THR A 24 -3.52 23.65 -0.59
C THR A 24 -2.93 23.53 0.83
N SER A 25 -3.01 24.59 1.63
CA SER A 25 -2.64 24.54 3.04
C SER A 25 -3.63 23.79 3.92
N ALA A 26 -4.85 23.54 3.41
CA ALA A 26 -5.85 22.75 4.10
C ALA A 26 -5.58 21.24 4.01
N ALA A 27 -4.73 20.81 3.06
CA ALA A 27 -4.43 19.41 2.81
C ALA A 27 -3.69 18.77 4.00
N VAL A 28 -4.27 17.73 4.59
CA VAL A 28 -3.67 17.02 5.73
C VAL A 28 -2.61 16.02 5.26
N GLY A 29 -1.46 15.99 5.93
CA GLY A 29 -0.42 14.97 5.72
C GLY A 29 0.46 15.16 4.47
N VAL A 30 0.29 16.25 3.72
CA VAL A 30 1.10 16.57 2.53
C VAL A 30 1.59 18.02 2.51
N PRO A 31 2.78 18.28 1.92
CA PRO A 31 3.28 19.64 1.80
C PRO A 31 2.43 20.46 0.84
N THR A 32 2.05 21.66 1.26
CA THR A 32 1.36 22.64 0.42
C THR A 32 2.14 22.91 -0.88
N GLY A 33 1.43 22.97 -2.00
CA GLY A 33 2.01 23.13 -3.33
C GLY A 33 2.62 21.84 -3.90
N GLY A 34 2.51 20.70 -3.22
CA GLY A 34 2.77 19.40 -3.80
C GLY A 34 1.77 19.10 -4.92
N SER A 35 2.23 18.53 -6.03
CA SER A 35 1.34 18.12 -7.13
C SER A 35 0.84 16.69 -6.93
N ALA A 36 -0.38 16.41 -7.35
CA ALA A 36 -0.95 15.08 -7.40
C ALA A 36 -1.70 14.86 -8.72
N LYS A 37 -1.84 13.60 -9.11
CA LYS A 37 -2.67 13.19 -10.25
C LYS A 37 -3.98 12.65 -9.73
N ILE A 38 -5.10 13.03 -10.34
CA ILE A 38 -6.41 12.46 -9.96
C ILE A 38 -6.52 11.05 -10.54
N VAL A 39 -7.05 10.15 -9.73
CA VAL A 39 -7.29 8.74 -10.05
C VAL A 39 -8.78 8.49 -10.21
N ALA A 40 -9.60 9.04 -9.31
CA ALA A 40 -11.05 8.95 -9.37
C ALA A 40 -11.68 10.17 -8.66
N VAL A 41 -12.92 10.49 -9.02
CA VAL A 41 -13.72 11.53 -8.37
C VAL A 41 -14.99 10.87 -7.86
N GLY A 42 -15.23 10.93 -6.55
CA GLY A 42 -16.41 10.37 -5.90
C GLY A 42 -17.71 11.09 -6.30
N ASP A 43 -18.84 10.46 -6.01
CA ASP A 43 -20.16 11.06 -6.24
C ASP A 43 -20.55 11.98 -5.07
N VAL A 44 -21.28 13.05 -5.38
CA VAL A 44 -21.71 14.06 -4.41
C VAL A 44 -22.61 13.44 -3.32
N ALA A 45 -23.35 12.38 -3.66
CA ALA A 45 -24.23 11.69 -2.71
C ALA A 45 -23.48 10.96 -1.58
N GLU A 46 -22.24 10.52 -1.81
CA GLU A 46 -21.40 9.80 -0.83
C GLU A 46 -20.42 10.73 -0.09
N GLY A 47 -20.42 12.02 -0.45
CA GLY A 47 -19.50 13.04 0.04
C GLY A 47 -18.46 13.43 -1.00
N ASP A 48 -18.08 14.70 -1.02
CA ASP A 48 -17.14 15.25 -2.00
C ASP A 48 -15.70 14.78 -1.74
N PHE A 49 -15.37 13.58 -2.18
CA PHE A 49 -14.03 13.01 -2.06
C PHE A 49 -13.39 12.79 -3.44
N ILE A 50 -12.17 13.28 -3.57
CA ILE A 50 -11.34 13.16 -4.77
C ILE A 50 -10.18 12.25 -4.44
N GLN A 51 -10.09 11.16 -5.18
CA GLN A 51 -9.01 10.20 -5.05
C GLN A 51 -7.81 10.66 -5.88
N VAL A 52 -6.68 10.93 -5.23
CA VAL A 52 -5.47 11.47 -5.85
C VAL A 52 -4.24 10.64 -5.52
N ARG A 53 -3.24 10.72 -6.39
CA ARG A 53 -1.93 10.11 -6.23
C ARG A 53 -0.86 11.21 -6.17
N PRO A 54 -0.26 11.48 -5.00
CA PRO A 54 0.80 12.47 -4.84
C PRO A 54 2.01 12.18 -5.72
N ALA A 55 2.66 13.24 -6.21
CA ALA A 55 3.93 13.12 -6.90
C ALA A 55 5.00 12.60 -5.94
N GLY A 56 5.69 11.52 -6.35
CA GLY A 56 6.70 10.85 -5.52
C GLY A 56 6.16 9.67 -4.71
N SER A 57 4.83 9.48 -4.63
CA SER A 57 4.22 8.28 -4.04
C SER A 57 3.48 7.43 -5.07
N ARG A 58 3.40 6.13 -4.80
CA ARG A 58 2.48 5.22 -5.50
C ARG A 58 1.14 5.08 -4.81
N ASP A 59 1.04 5.59 -3.59
CA ASP A 59 -0.13 5.46 -2.75
C ASP A 59 -1.20 6.44 -3.19
N THR A 60 -2.43 5.96 -3.08
CA THR A 60 -3.61 6.73 -3.41
C THR A 60 -4.23 7.26 -2.12
N MET A 61 -4.66 8.51 -2.15
CA MET A 61 -5.24 9.23 -1.01
C MET A 61 -6.57 9.86 -1.38
N PHE A 62 -7.40 10.10 -0.38
CA PHE A 62 -8.67 10.80 -0.53
C PHE A 62 -8.51 12.23 0.00
N CYS A 63 -8.93 13.21 -0.80
CA CYS A 63 -8.89 14.62 -0.45
C CYS A 63 -10.23 15.27 -0.77
N SER A 64 -10.62 16.26 0.00
CA SER A 64 -11.79 17.08 -0.29
C SER A 64 -11.47 18.16 -1.34
N PRO A 65 -12.48 18.76 -2.00
CA PRO A 65 -12.30 19.86 -2.95
C PRO A 65 -11.59 21.10 -2.38
N ASN A 66 -11.62 21.29 -1.05
CA ASN A 66 -10.96 22.42 -0.38
C ASN A 66 -9.46 22.20 -0.17
N GLU A 67 -9.01 20.95 -0.19
CA GLU A 67 -7.61 20.57 -0.07
C GLU A 67 -6.85 20.64 -1.41
N LEU A 68 -7.57 20.83 -2.52
CA LEU A 68 -7.03 20.79 -3.87
C LEU A 68 -7.28 22.08 -4.66
N THR A 69 -6.37 22.37 -5.57
CA THR A 69 -6.50 23.45 -6.55
C THR A 69 -5.94 23.06 -7.92
N ARG A 70 -6.55 23.59 -8.98
CA ARG A 70 -6.10 23.46 -10.37
C ARG A 70 -4.95 24.40 -10.71
N THR A 71 -4.72 25.44 -9.92
CA THR A 71 -3.61 26.38 -10.13
C THR A 71 -2.54 26.14 -9.09
N ARG A 72 -1.28 25.98 -9.51
CA ARG A 72 -0.15 25.82 -8.59
C ARG A 72 -0.13 26.95 -7.55
N PRO A 73 -0.27 26.65 -6.25
CA PRO A 73 -0.14 27.66 -5.19
C PRO A 73 1.24 28.32 -5.26
N ALA A 74 1.28 29.65 -5.06
CA ALA A 74 2.54 30.37 -4.98
C ALA A 74 3.37 29.83 -3.82
N ARG A 75 4.55 29.28 -4.11
CA ARG A 75 5.52 28.90 -3.06
C ARG A 75 6.11 30.18 -2.50
N LYS A 76 6.02 30.39 -1.19
CA LYS A 76 6.96 31.31 -0.53
C LYS A 76 8.37 30.78 -0.80
N PRO A 77 9.30 31.60 -1.31
CA PRO A 77 10.66 31.15 -1.60
C PRO A 77 11.31 30.69 -0.30
N ALA A 78 11.78 29.45 -0.28
CA ALA A 78 12.71 29.01 0.76
C ALA A 78 13.98 29.87 0.66
N PRO A 79 14.56 30.33 1.78
CA PRO A 79 15.80 31.09 1.73
C PRO A 79 16.88 30.21 1.09
N SER A 80 17.33 30.64 -0.08
CA SER A 80 18.50 30.08 -0.75
C SER A 80 19.67 30.13 0.23
N ARG A 81 20.22 28.95 0.57
CA ARG A 81 21.49 28.82 1.28
C ARG A 81 22.58 29.27 0.30
N GLN A 82 22.73 30.59 0.17
CA GLN A 82 23.81 31.21 -0.57
C GLN A 82 25.11 30.92 0.18
N ARG A 83 26.00 30.25 -0.54
CA ARG A 83 27.39 29.98 -0.21
C ARG A 83 28.15 31.32 -0.16
N PRO A 84 28.75 31.73 0.96
CA PRO A 84 29.41 33.03 1.03
C PRO A 84 30.81 32.97 0.41
N LYS A 85 31.15 33.99 -0.40
CA LYS A 85 32.54 34.36 -0.75
C LYS A 85 32.85 35.68 0.00
N PRO A 86 34.10 35.89 0.45
CA PRO A 86 34.40 36.71 1.63
C PRO A 86 34.66 38.16 1.27
N THR A 87 34.36 39.08 2.20
CA THR A 87 35.11 40.33 2.35
C THR A 87 35.08 40.78 3.81
N ALA A 88 36.29 41.07 4.31
CA ALA A 88 36.70 41.74 5.54
C ALA A 88 35.97 43.09 5.77
N ALA A 89 35.91 43.74 6.93
CA ALA A 89 36.46 43.55 8.28
C ALA A 89 35.67 44.49 9.24
N ASP A 90 35.80 44.20 10.54
CA ASP A 90 35.65 45.04 11.74
C ASP A 90 34.50 46.05 11.85
N ASP A 91 33.66 45.89 12.89
CA ASP A 91 34.01 46.35 14.24
C ASP A 91 33.03 45.72 15.25
N ALA A 92 33.55 45.25 16.38
CA ALA A 92 32.78 44.75 17.53
C ALA A 92 32.64 45.89 18.56
N PRO A 93 31.68 45.80 19.50
CA PRO A 93 32.09 45.18 20.75
C PRO A 93 31.06 44.22 21.33
N ALA A 94 31.62 43.29 22.09
CA ALA A 94 30.98 42.23 22.82
C ALA A 94 30.32 42.70 24.12
N ALA A 95 29.25 41.99 24.49
CA ALA A 95 28.91 41.52 25.84
C ALA A 95 28.06 40.26 25.60
N GLU A 96 28.51 39.02 25.89
CA GLU A 96 28.62 38.38 27.23
C GLU A 96 27.35 38.64 28.05
N GLU A 97 26.59 37.71 28.59
CA GLU A 97 26.72 36.30 29.02
C GLU A 97 25.25 35.91 29.34
N GLU A 98 24.71 34.70 29.19
CA GLU A 98 24.99 33.51 30.00
C GLU A 98 24.34 32.28 29.34
N ALA A 99 25.12 31.21 29.27
CA ALA A 99 24.63 29.85 29.15
C ALA A 99 24.13 29.36 30.52
N PRO A 100 23.41 28.23 30.56
CA PRO A 100 23.98 27.14 31.32
C PRO A 100 24.12 25.88 30.47
N VAL A 101 25.39 25.48 30.31
CA VAL A 101 25.80 24.10 30.05
C VAL A 101 26.11 23.43 31.38
N ARG A 102 25.82 22.12 31.42
CA ARG A 102 26.20 21.06 32.39
C ARG A 102 24.93 20.46 33.03
N SER A 103 24.65 19.17 32.91
CA SER A 103 25.61 18.07 33.02
C SER A 103 25.31 16.92 32.06
N ARG A 104 26.39 16.51 31.40
CA ARG A 104 26.59 15.23 30.74
C ARG A 104 26.42 14.09 31.75
N ARG A 105 25.74 13.02 31.35
CA ARG A 105 26.17 11.66 31.71
C ARG A 105 26.32 10.85 30.44
N ALA A 106 27.58 10.56 30.13
CA ALA A 106 27.98 9.58 29.14
C ALA A 106 27.69 8.17 29.68
N ALA A 107 27.24 7.29 28.78
CA ALA A 107 27.72 5.92 28.70
C ALA A 107 27.61 5.50 27.23
N GLU A 108 28.76 5.27 26.65
CA GLU A 108 29.07 4.98 25.25
C GLU A 108 28.88 3.47 24.92
N PRO A 109 29.13 3.03 23.67
CA PRO A 109 28.42 1.96 22.98
C PRO A 109 29.09 0.60 23.13
N SER A 110 28.43 -0.46 22.66
CA SER A 110 29.09 -1.75 22.42
C SER A 110 28.58 -2.42 21.16
N ALA A 111 29.48 -2.54 20.19
CA ALA A 111 29.58 -3.54 19.13
C ALA A 111 31.09 -3.72 18.87
N PRO A 112 31.56 -4.72 18.11
CA PRO A 112 31.15 -6.12 17.93
C PRO A 112 32.35 -7.08 18.18
N THR A 113 32.15 -8.40 18.27
CA THR A 113 33.22 -9.42 18.17
C THR A 113 32.55 -10.73 17.77
N ALA A 114 32.66 -11.16 16.51
CA ALA A 114 33.69 -12.00 15.90
C ALA A 114 33.48 -13.52 16.15
N ALA A 115 33.49 -14.26 15.05
CA ALA A 115 33.34 -15.70 14.90
C ALA A 115 34.41 -16.52 15.66
N PRO A 116 34.18 -17.84 15.80
CA PRO A 116 34.88 -18.76 14.88
C PRO A 116 34.07 -20.02 14.45
N GLU A 117 34.38 -20.51 13.25
CA GLU A 117 34.21 -21.91 12.76
C GLU A 117 35.39 -22.80 13.24
N PRO A 118 35.48 -24.12 12.97
CA PRO A 118 34.52 -25.25 13.00
C PRO A 118 35.09 -26.44 13.85
N PRO A 119 34.48 -27.64 13.88
CA PRO A 119 35.11 -28.72 13.11
C PRO A 119 34.14 -29.68 12.39
N ALA A 120 34.72 -30.40 11.44
CA ALA A 120 34.14 -31.31 10.46
C ALA A 120 33.80 -32.72 10.99
N GLN A 121 33.23 -33.52 10.07
CA GLN A 121 32.99 -34.99 10.06
C GLN A 121 31.56 -35.38 10.47
N GLU A 122 30.76 -36.13 9.71
CA GLU A 122 31.09 -37.27 8.83
C GLU A 122 29.98 -37.52 7.77
N LYS A 123 30.39 -37.98 6.57
CA LYS A 123 29.54 -38.51 5.49
C LYS A 123 29.41 -40.04 5.63
N PRO A 124 28.31 -40.63 5.15
CA PRO A 124 28.32 -41.94 4.48
C PRO A 124 27.98 -41.84 2.97
N PRO A 125 28.25 -42.87 2.16
CA PRO A 125 29.13 -42.75 1.00
C PRO A 125 28.44 -42.77 -0.37
N ALA A 126 29.19 -42.32 -1.38
CA ALA A 126 28.87 -42.42 -2.80
C ALA A 126 29.24 -43.78 -3.40
N PRO A 127 28.55 -44.24 -4.46
CA PRO A 127 29.13 -45.10 -5.48
C PRO A 127 29.79 -44.27 -6.61
N PRO A 128 30.68 -44.88 -7.41
CA PRO A 128 31.89 -44.23 -7.92
C PRO A 128 31.75 -43.52 -9.27
N ALA A 129 32.74 -42.65 -9.48
CA ALA A 129 32.99 -41.78 -10.62
C ALA A 129 33.08 -42.48 -11.98
N LYS A 130 32.65 -41.75 -13.03
CA LYS A 130 33.32 -41.78 -14.33
C LYS A 130 33.64 -40.36 -14.80
N LYS A 131 34.90 -40.19 -15.20
CA LYS A 131 35.57 -38.95 -15.60
C LYS A 131 35.14 -38.49 -17.01
N ALA A 132 35.00 -37.16 -17.13
CA ALA A 132 35.35 -36.28 -18.26
C ALA A 132 34.59 -36.45 -19.60
N PRO A 133 34.68 -35.48 -20.55
CA PRO A 133 35.23 -34.12 -20.50
C PRO A 133 34.22 -33.02 -20.90
N ALA A 134 34.54 -31.76 -20.57
CA ALA A 134 33.83 -30.59 -21.08
C ALA A 134 34.00 -30.43 -22.61
N PRO A 135 32.94 -30.07 -23.36
CA PRO A 135 33.07 -29.51 -24.70
C PRO A 135 32.90 -27.97 -24.71
N PRO A 136 33.39 -27.30 -25.76
CA PRO A 136 33.85 -25.92 -25.74
C PRO A 136 32.73 -24.89 -25.96
N ALA A 137 32.99 -23.68 -25.47
CA ALA A 137 32.26 -22.47 -25.85
C ALA A 137 32.23 -22.29 -27.38
N LYS A 138 31.03 -22.28 -27.97
CA LYS A 138 30.81 -21.84 -29.34
C LYS A 138 29.58 -20.94 -29.42
N LYS A 139 29.89 -19.66 -29.66
CA LYS A 139 29.22 -18.65 -30.50
C LYS A 139 27.69 -18.67 -30.55
N ALA A 140 27.13 -17.56 -30.07
CA ALA A 140 25.74 -17.15 -30.25
C ALA A 140 25.28 -17.26 -31.72
N PRO A 141 24.14 -17.95 -31.97
CA PRO A 141 23.34 -17.69 -33.14
C PRO A 141 22.24 -16.67 -32.82
N ALA A 142 22.20 -15.64 -33.66
CA ALA A 142 21.08 -14.82 -34.09
C ALA A 142 19.82 -14.73 -33.20
N ARG A 143 19.49 -13.48 -32.84
CA ARG A 143 18.18 -13.01 -32.35
C ARG A 143 17.01 -13.83 -32.94
N PRO A 144 16.16 -14.46 -32.11
CA PRO A 144 14.91 -15.00 -32.61
C PRO A 144 13.98 -13.83 -32.96
N ARG A 145 13.50 -13.87 -34.20
CA ARG A 145 12.41 -13.06 -34.75
C ARG A 145 11.23 -13.08 -33.79
N LYS A 146 10.49 -11.96 -33.71
CA LYS A 146 9.26 -11.78 -32.91
C LYS A 146 8.38 -13.03 -33.03
N ARG A 147 8.47 -13.91 -32.03
CA ARG A 147 7.57 -15.04 -31.86
C ARG A 147 6.22 -14.41 -31.56
N ALA A 148 5.21 -14.69 -32.38
CA ALA A 148 3.83 -14.39 -32.02
C ALA A 148 3.63 -14.81 -30.56
N GLU A 149 3.27 -13.86 -29.70
CA GLU A 149 3.01 -14.10 -28.28
C GLU A 149 1.88 -15.13 -28.20
N ARG A 150 2.23 -16.41 -28.08
CA ARG A 150 1.28 -17.40 -27.60
C ARG A 150 0.86 -16.91 -26.21
N PRO A 151 -0.44 -16.72 -25.93
CA PRO A 151 -0.86 -16.36 -24.60
C PRO A 151 -0.30 -17.40 -23.63
N GLY A 152 0.43 -16.93 -22.64
CA GLY A 152 0.96 -17.77 -21.57
C GLY A 152 -0.20 -18.45 -20.82
N PRO A 153 0.09 -19.48 -20.01
CA PRO A 153 -0.94 -20.12 -19.19
C PRO A 153 -1.63 -19.07 -18.31
N VAL A 154 -2.96 -19.09 -18.29
CA VAL A 154 -3.77 -18.22 -17.43
C VAL A 154 -4.05 -18.98 -16.13
N THR A 155 -3.78 -18.35 -15.00
CA THR A 155 -4.06 -18.87 -13.66
C THR A 155 -5.00 -17.91 -12.97
N VAL A 156 -6.15 -18.41 -12.54
CA VAL A 156 -7.11 -17.68 -11.70
C VAL A 156 -6.95 -18.19 -10.28
N GLY A 157 -6.58 -17.31 -9.36
CA GLY A 157 -6.48 -17.58 -7.94
C GLY A 157 -7.67 -16.99 -7.21
N LEU A 158 -8.27 -17.76 -6.30
CA LEU A 158 -9.33 -17.30 -5.43
C LEU A 158 -8.85 -17.45 -3.98
N SER A 159 -8.87 -16.35 -3.23
CA SER A 159 -8.51 -16.33 -1.81
C SER A 159 -9.71 -15.94 -0.96
N SER A 160 -9.94 -16.65 0.13
CA SER A 160 -10.90 -16.28 1.16
C SER A 160 -10.21 -15.82 2.45
N THR A 161 -10.80 -14.84 3.13
CA THR A 161 -10.45 -14.48 4.51
C THR A 161 -11.32 -15.28 5.49
N VAL A 162 -10.91 -15.30 6.75
CA VAL A 162 -11.66 -15.99 7.82
C VAL A 162 -13.02 -15.33 8.08
N ASP A 163 -13.11 -14.03 7.80
CA ASP A 163 -14.30 -13.19 7.91
C ASP A 163 -15.29 -13.39 6.76
N GLY A 164 -14.89 -14.13 5.72
CA GLY A 164 -15.74 -14.42 4.56
C GLY A 164 -15.59 -13.45 3.39
N ASP A 165 -14.56 -12.60 3.39
CA ASP A 165 -14.21 -11.82 2.21
C ASP A 165 -13.53 -12.71 1.18
N TRP A 166 -13.87 -12.49 -0.09
CA TRP A 166 -13.26 -13.21 -1.20
C TRP A 166 -12.57 -12.24 -2.13
N ALA A 167 -11.44 -12.66 -2.68
CA ALA A 167 -10.77 -11.91 -3.73
C ALA A 167 -10.31 -12.85 -4.84
N VAL A 168 -10.51 -12.41 -6.08
CA VAL A 168 -9.97 -13.10 -7.26
C VAL A 168 -8.75 -12.36 -7.79
N GLU A 169 -7.72 -13.10 -8.16
CA GLU A 169 -6.60 -12.58 -8.92
C GLU A 169 -6.40 -13.40 -10.19
N VAL A 170 -5.93 -12.75 -11.25
CA VAL A 170 -5.64 -13.41 -12.54
C VAL A 170 -4.20 -13.15 -12.93
N ARG A 171 -3.47 -14.23 -13.22
CA ARG A 171 -2.08 -14.20 -13.66
C ARG A 171 -1.97 -14.85 -15.04
N VAL A 172 -1.14 -14.28 -15.91
CA VAL A 172 -0.81 -14.84 -17.22
C VAL A 172 0.70 -15.07 -17.28
N GLY A 173 1.11 -16.33 -17.34
CA GLY A 173 2.49 -16.71 -17.09
C GLY A 173 2.94 -16.29 -15.69
N THR A 174 4.02 -15.52 -15.59
CA THR A 174 4.54 -14.98 -14.32
C THR A 174 4.00 -13.60 -13.96
N LYS A 175 3.26 -12.95 -14.87
CA LYS A 175 2.74 -11.59 -14.66
C LYS A 175 1.33 -11.65 -14.09
N ARG A 176 1.10 -10.93 -13.00
CA ARG A 176 -0.25 -10.66 -12.50
C ARG A 176 -0.92 -9.63 -13.41
N VAL A 177 -2.01 -10.01 -14.05
CA VAL A 177 -2.77 -9.19 -15.00
C VAL A 177 -3.91 -8.47 -14.29
N VAL A 178 -4.60 -9.17 -13.38
CA VAL A 178 -5.63 -8.60 -12.51
C VAL A 178 -5.14 -8.72 -11.07
N PRO A 179 -4.99 -7.60 -10.33
CA PRO A 179 -4.69 -7.65 -8.90
C PRO A 179 -5.84 -8.29 -8.12
N ALA A 180 -5.59 -8.62 -6.84
CA ALA A 180 -6.63 -9.15 -5.98
C ALA A 180 -7.83 -8.18 -5.95
N THR A 181 -8.93 -8.60 -6.55
CA THR A 181 -10.15 -7.82 -6.71
C THR A 181 -11.21 -8.41 -5.79
N PRO A 182 -11.78 -7.62 -4.85
CA PRO A 182 -12.82 -8.10 -3.96
C PRO A 182 -14.02 -8.63 -4.74
N LEU A 183 -14.54 -9.77 -4.29
CA LEU A 183 -15.73 -10.43 -4.83
C LEU A 183 -16.77 -10.59 -3.73
N PRO A 184 -18.03 -10.22 -3.97
CA PRO A 184 -19.09 -10.44 -3.00
C PRO A 184 -19.40 -11.94 -2.86
N ALA A 185 -19.72 -12.35 -1.64
CA ALA A 185 -20.06 -13.74 -1.31
C ALA A 185 -21.20 -14.32 -2.17
N THR A 186 -22.13 -13.47 -2.62
CA THR A 186 -23.24 -13.85 -3.51
C THR A 186 -22.76 -14.26 -4.91
N GLU A 187 -21.78 -13.54 -5.47
CA GLU A 187 -21.17 -13.90 -6.74
C GLU A 187 -20.32 -15.15 -6.61
N VAL A 188 -19.58 -15.29 -5.52
CA VAL A 188 -18.80 -16.50 -5.21
C VAL A 188 -19.70 -17.72 -5.14
N ALA A 189 -20.86 -17.61 -4.48
CA ALA A 189 -21.87 -18.67 -4.45
C ALA A 189 -22.47 -18.96 -5.83
N ALA A 190 -22.64 -17.94 -6.67
CA ALA A 190 -23.11 -18.12 -8.04
C ALA A 190 -22.08 -18.84 -8.92
N VAL A 191 -20.80 -18.45 -8.83
CA VAL A 191 -19.68 -19.07 -9.53
C VAL A 191 -19.48 -20.51 -9.06
N ALA A 192 -19.58 -20.79 -7.76
CA ALA A 192 -19.48 -22.13 -7.21
C ALA A 192 -20.41 -23.13 -7.89
N ARG A 193 -21.64 -22.72 -8.24
CA ARG A 193 -22.62 -23.58 -8.94
C ARG A 193 -22.21 -23.97 -10.37
N SER A 194 -21.31 -23.21 -10.98
CA SER A 194 -20.78 -23.48 -12.33
C SER A 194 -19.46 -24.26 -12.32
N LEU A 195 -18.86 -24.43 -11.14
CA LEU A 195 -17.59 -25.14 -10.96
C LEU A 195 -17.83 -26.63 -10.70
N PRO A 196 -16.79 -27.48 -10.85
CA PRO A 196 -16.88 -28.89 -10.46
C PRO A 196 -17.34 -29.07 -9.01
N PRO A 197 -18.10 -30.13 -8.70
CA PRO A 197 -18.77 -30.28 -7.41
C PRO A 197 -17.80 -30.28 -6.23
N ALA A 198 -16.63 -30.90 -6.37
CA ALA A 198 -15.61 -30.90 -5.31
C ALA A 198 -15.14 -29.49 -4.91
N VAL A 199 -15.05 -28.56 -5.87
CA VAL A 199 -14.66 -27.17 -5.61
C VAL A 199 -15.85 -26.39 -5.03
N ALA A 200 -17.03 -26.60 -5.58
CA ALA A 200 -18.27 -25.96 -5.14
C ALA A 200 -18.58 -26.26 -3.66
N GLU A 201 -18.41 -27.51 -3.24
CA GLU A 201 -18.61 -27.94 -1.84
C GLU A 201 -17.66 -27.21 -0.89
N VAL A 202 -16.37 -27.12 -1.23
CA VAL A 202 -15.37 -26.41 -0.41
C VAL A 202 -15.68 -24.93 -0.30
N MET A 203 -16.06 -24.28 -1.41
CA MET A 203 -16.43 -22.86 -1.42
C MET A 203 -17.70 -22.61 -0.60
N THR A 204 -18.70 -23.47 -0.75
CA THR A 204 -19.98 -23.36 -0.01
C THR A 204 -19.77 -23.61 1.48
N ALA A 205 -18.94 -24.57 1.85
CA ALA A 205 -18.55 -24.83 3.24
C ALA A 205 -17.80 -23.62 3.85
N ALA A 206 -16.87 -23.02 3.12
CA ALA A 206 -16.16 -21.82 3.57
C ALA A 206 -17.11 -20.63 3.78
N LEU A 207 -18.08 -20.43 2.88
CA LEU A 207 -19.13 -19.40 3.02
C LEU A 207 -20.05 -19.66 4.22
N ALA A 208 -20.45 -20.93 4.44
CA ALA A 208 -21.28 -21.31 5.57
C ALA A 208 -20.56 -21.10 6.91
N GLU A 209 -19.27 -21.44 6.97
CA GLU A 209 -18.44 -21.23 8.15
C GLU A 209 -18.26 -19.73 8.47
N ALA A 210 -18.01 -18.89 7.46
CA ALA A 210 -17.96 -17.44 7.64
C ALA A 210 -19.28 -16.88 8.16
N ARG A 211 -20.41 -17.36 7.62
CA ARG A 211 -21.75 -16.99 8.12
C ARG A 211 -21.95 -17.39 9.58
N ARG A 212 -21.51 -18.59 9.97
CA ARG A 212 -21.61 -19.06 11.36
C ARG A 212 -20.84 -18.14 12.31
N ARG A 213 -19.60 -17.79 11.97
CA ARG A 213 -18.78 -16.86 12.78
C ARG A 213 -19.42 -15.50 12.92
N GLN A 214 -19.97 -14.96 11.83
CA GLN A 214 -20.65 -13.67 11.89
C GLN A 214 -21.91 -13.74 12.76
N GLN A 215 -22.66 -14.83 12.70
CA GLN A 215 -23.83 -15.05 13.55
C GLN A 215 -23.44 -15.20 15.02
N GLU A 216 -22.38 -15.94 15.33
CA GLU A 216 -21.82 -16.06 16.69
C GLU A 216 -21.39 -14.70 17.23
N ARG A 217 -20.69 -13.90 16.41
CA ARG A 217 -20.28 -12.54 16.80
C ARG A 217 -21.47 -11.63 17.06
N VAL A 218 -22.49 -11.67 16.21
CA VAL A 218 -23.73 -10.90 16.41
C VAL A 218 -24.47 -11.36 17.66
N ALA A 219 -24.55 -12.67 17.92
CA ALA A 219 -25.18 -13.20 19.11
C ALA A 219 -24.44 -12.76 20.39
N HIS A 220 -23.10 -12.78 20.36
CA HIS A 220 -22.28 -12.29 21.45
C HIS A 220 -22.50 -10.79 21.71
N LEU A 221 -22.41 -9.96 20.68
CA LEU A 221 -22.66 -8.52 20.81
C LEU A 221 -24.07 -8.20 21.32
N ARG A 222 -25.07 -8.98 20.90
CA ARG A 222 -26.45 -8.85 21.43
C ARG A 222 -26.52 -9.17 22.91
N ALA A 223 -25.86 -10.24 23.36
CA ALA A 223 -25.82 -10.58 24.78
C ALA A 223 -25.10 -9.50 25.62
N GLU A 224 -24.04 -8.89 25.07
CA GLU A 224 -23.37 -7.75 25.72
C GLU A 224 -24.27 -6.52 25.81
N LEU A 225 -25.02 -6.20 24.75
CA LEU A 225 -25.99 -5.10 24.75
C LEU A 225 -27.12 -5.36 25.75
N ASP A 226 -27.68 -6.56 25.78
CA ASP A 226 -28.74 -6.94 26.74
C ASP A 226 -28.22 -6.84 28.19
N ALA A 227 -26.97 -7.26 28.45
CA ALA A 227 -26.36 -7.14 29.76
C ALA A 227 -26.17 -5.67 30.16
N ALA A 228 -25.66 -4.84 29.25
CA ALA A 228 -25.47 -3.41 29.48
C ALA A 228 -26.81 -2.69 29.72
N GLN A 229 -27.85 -3.02 28.95
CA GLN A 229 -29.20 -2.49 29.14
C GLN A 229 -29.77 -2.85 30.52
N ARG A 230 -29.64 -4.10 30.96
CA ARG A 230 -30.04 -4.50 32.32
C ARG A 230 -29.28 -3.74 33.40
N THR A 231 -27.99 -3.47 33.20
CA THR A 231 -27.22 -2.64 34.13
C THR A 231 -27.76 -1.21 34.16
N LEU A 232 -28.10 -0.62 33.01
CA LEU A 232 -28.70 0.71 32.96
C LEU A 232 -30.08 0.76 33.64
N GLU A 233 -30.92 -0.26 33.42
CA GLU A 233 -32.22 -0.41 34.10
C GLU A 233 -32.06 -0.50 35.63
N GLN A 234 -31.06 -1.25 36.11
CA GLN A 234 -30.74 -1.34 37.54
C GLN A 234 -30.23 -0.02 38.13
N LEU A 235 -29.53 0.78 37.32
CA LEU A 235 -29.01 2.07 37.74
C LEU A 235 -30.06 3.19 37.70
N GLY A 236 -31.27 2.93 37.18
CA GLY A 236 -32.40 3.85 37.27
C GLY A 236 -32.06 5.23 36.71
N VAL A 237 -31.75 5.30 35.40
CA VAL A 237 -31.84 6.56 34.68
C VAL A 237 -33.33 6.93 34.57
N ASP A 238 -33.87 7.46 35.66
CA ASP A 238 -35.06 8.32 35.72
C ASP A 238 -34.65 9.78 35.42
#